data_AF-A0A7Y0WK32-F1
#
_entry.id   AF-A0A7Y0WK32-F1
#
_cell.length_a   1.000
_cell.length_b   1.000
_cell.length_c   1.000
_cell.angle_alpha   90.00
_cell.angle_beta   90.00
_cell.angle_gamma   90.00
#
_symmetry.space_group_name_H-M   'P 1'
#
loop_
_entity.id
_entity.type
_entity.pdbx_description
1 polymer ?
#
loop_
_entity_poly.entity_id
_entity_poly.type
_entity_poly.pdbx_seq_one_letter_code
_entity_poly.pdbx_strand_id
1 'polypeptide(L)'
;MSTNLYNGRILRNATLSDALARLKDLRPEAVTRAQAAVAQLIAAKRYYWADMDQNFIPIPRKEYGSFYWRVLDILKQQRIKVEGEGIRSVDWDFTFQVILIPHHEHVLALYYLENNPGFTQMLTQAGFADFHYQNATDGPDDIPFSEWEARCIAWDEAMPSGVPAHAGLKYQVVTWTDIGLTLQNRDLILSTRPEDDARRIRVAYNLIDPMPQTPESRDMGIFQLAKQGEAIAQARAPHVFLATDETVNGQ
;
A
#
# COMPACT_ATOMS: atom_id res chain seq x y z
N MET A 1 -22.12 13.00 17.07
CA MET A 1 -20.74 12.51 16.82
C MET A 1 -20.23 13.14 15.53
N SER A 2 -18.94 13.46 15.42
CA SER A 2 -18.35 13.79 14.12
C SER A 2 -18.03 12.47 13.42
N THR A 3 -18.85 12.10 12.43
CA THR A 3 -18.75 10.83 11.71
C THR A 3 -18.21 11.12 10.32
N ASN A 4 -16.94 10.77 10.08
CA ASN A 4 -16.29 10.90 8.76
C ASN A 4 -15.92 9.51 8.25
N LEU A 5 -16.64 9.04 7.23
CA LEU A 5 -16.58 7.72 6.62
C LEU A 5 -16.16 7.82 5.14
N TYR A 6 -14.89 8.14 4.90
CA TYR A 6 -14.31 8.29 3.56
C TYR A 6 -14.26 6.99 2.75
N ASN A 7 -14.35 5.85 3.42
CA ASN A 7 -14.28 4.50 2.88
C ASN A 7 -15.65 3.80 2.82
N GLY A 8 -16.73 4.57 2.91
CA GLY A 8 -18.10 4.09 2.84
C GLY A 8 -18.53 3.67 1.44
N ARG A 9 -19.15 2.51 1.32
CA ARG A 9 -19.71 1.96 0.08
C ARG A 9 -21.09 1.36 0.33
N ILE A 10 -21.89 1.20 -0.73
CA ILE A 10 -23.18 0.52 -0.68
C ILE A 10 -23.30 -0.50 -1.81
N LEU A 11 -23.81 -1.68 -1.47
CA LEU A 11 -24.34 -2.65 -2.42
C LEU A 11 -25.87 -2.66 -2.28
N ARG A 12 -26.54 -2.12 -3.30
CA ARG A 12 -28.00 -1.97 -3.30
C ARG A 12 -28.68 -3.30 -3.63
N ASN A 13 -29.89 -3.48 -3.10
CA ASN A 13 -30.78 -4.61 -3.36
C ASN A 13 -30.08 -5.97 -3.20
N ALA A 14 -29.38 -6.13 -2.08
CA ALA A 14 -28.50 -7.27 -1.83
C ALA A 14 -28.59 -7.73 -0.38
N THR A 15 -28.44 -9.03 -0.19
CA THR A 15 -28.27 -9.62 1.14
C THR A 15 -26.79 -9.64 1.54
N LEU A 16 -26.54 -9.88 2.83
CA LEU A 16 -25.17 -10.12 3.32
C LEU A 16 -24.48 -11.29 2.59
N SER A 17 -25.26 -12.31 2.20
CA SER A 17 -24.74 -13.46 1.45
C SER A 17 -24.26 -13.05 0.05
N ASP A 18 -25.04 -12.23 -0.65
CA ASP A 18 -24.69 -11.71 -1.98
C ASP A 18 -23.43 -10.84 -1.92
N ALA A 19 -23.35 -9.96 -0.91
CA ALA A 19 -22.18 -9.12 -0.69
C ALA A 19 -20.93 -9.97 -0.41
N LEU A 20 -21.04 -11.00 0.43
CA LEU A 20 -19.94 -11.91 0.73
C LEU A 20 -19.51 -12.71 -0.51
N ALA A 21 -20.47 -13.16 -1.34
CA ALA A 21 -20.18 -13.86 -2.59
C ALA A 21 -19.36 -12.97 -3.54
N ARG A 22 -19.76 -11.71 -3.74
CA ARG A 22 -19.01 -10.75 -4.56
C ARG A 22 -17.58 -10.53 -4.07
N LEU A 23 -17.36 -10.43 -2.75
CA LEU A 23 -16.00 -10.30 -2.19
C LEU A 23 -15.17 -11.57 -2.37
N LYS A 24 -15.78 -12.76 -2.26
CA LYS A 24 -15.12 -14.04 -2.52
C LYS A 24 -14.70 -14.17 -3.99
N ASP A 25 -15.56 -13.77 -4.91
CA ASP A 25 -15.29 -13.81 -6.35
C ASP A 25 -14.16 -12.83 -6.74
N LEU A 26 -14.07 -11.70 -6.06
CA LEU A 26 -13.03 -10.68 -6.25
C LEU A 26 -11.66 -11.10 -5.69
N ARG A 27 -11.63 -11.94 -4.65
CA ARG A 27 -10.41 -12.28 -3.90
C ARG A 27 -9.26 -12.83 -4.76
N PRO A 28 -9.44 -13.76 -5.71
CA PRO A 28 -8.32 -14.28 -6.51
C PRO A 28 -7.58 -13.20 -7.29
N GLU A 29 -8.31 -12.28 -7.93
CA GLU A 29 -7.70 -11.17 -8.65
C GLU A 29 -7.03 -10.17 -7.68
N ALA A 30 -7.65 -9.88 -6.53
CA ALA A 30 -7.08 -8.97 -5.54
C ALA A 30 -5.76 -9.52 -4.96
N VAL A 31 -5.72 -10.82 -4.65
CA VAL A 31 -4.49 -11.49 -4.21
C VAL A 31 -3.41 -11.41 -5.30
N THR A 32 -3.77 -11.65 -6.57
CA THR A 32 -2.83 -11.55 -7.69
C THR A 32 -2.23 -10.14 -7.80
N ARG A 33 -3.06 -9.09 -7.71
CA ARG A 33 -2.59 -7.70 -7.74
C ARG A 33 -1.70 -7.36 -6.55
N ALA A 34 -2.06 -7.83 -5.34
CA ALA A 34 -1.24 -7.65 -4.15
C ALA A 34 0.14 -8.30 -4.32
N GLN A 35 0.18 -9.55 -4.79
CA GLN A 35 1.42 -10.28 -5.03
C GLN A 35 2.28 -9.62 -6.11
N ALA A 36 1.69 -9.11 -7.19
CA ALA A 36 2.41 -8.37 -8.22
C ALA A 36 3.06 -7.08 -7.67
N ALA A 37 2.33 -6.30 -6.85
CA ALA A 37 2.87 -5.10 -6.24
C ALA A 37 3.98 -5.42 -5.22
N VAL A 38 3.81 -6.45 -4.41
CA VAL A 38 4.83 -6.91 -3.45
C VAL A 38 6.06 -7.45 -4.18
N ALA A 39 5.89 -8.16 -5.29
CA ALA A 39 6.99 -8.66 -6.11
C ALA A 39 7.86 -7.51 -6.63
N GLN A 40 7.26 -6.41 -7.08
CA GLN A 40 7.99 -5.20 -7.49
C GLN A 40 8.83 -4.63 -6.34
N LEU A 41 8.29 -4.58 -5.11
CA LEU A 41 9.06 -4.11 -3.95
C LEU A 41 10.23 -5.03 -3.60
N ILE A 42 10.01 -6.34 -3.66
CA ILE A 42 11.05 -7.34 -3.42
C ILE A 42 12.14 -7.22 -4.48
N ALA A 43 11.78 -7.16 -5.75
CA ALA A 43 12.72 -6.97 -6.86
C ALA A 43 13.50 -5.67 -6.69
N ALA A 44 12.81 -4.58 -6.39
CA ALA A 44 13.45 -3.28 -6.20
C ALA A 44 14.43 -3.27 -5.01
N LYS A 45 14.17 -4.00 -3.92
CA LYS A 45 15.13 -4.18 -2.82
C LYS A 45 16.31 -5.06 -3.22
N ARG A 46 16.07 -6.13 -3.98
CA ARG A 46 17.10 -7.04 -4.48
C ARG A 46 18.14 -6.29 -5.30
N TYR A 47 17.67 -5.59 -6.34
CA TYR A 47 18.54 -4.81 -7.23
C TYR A 47 19.20 -3.65 -6.48
N TYR A 48 18.45 -2.92 -5.64
CA TYR A 48 19.02 -1.82 -4.85
C TYR A 48 20.22 -2.26 -4.01
N TRP A 49 20.14 -3.38 -3.28
CA TRP A 49 21.25 -3.85 -2.46
C TRP A 49 22.45 -4.29 -3.29
N ALA A 50 22.21 -4.99 -4.40
CA ALA A 50 23.28 -5.40 -5.31
C ALA A 50 23.97 -4.19 -5.96
N ASP A 51 23.20 -3.18 -6.40
CA ASP A 51 23.72 -1.95 -6.99
C ASP A 51 24.52 -1.15 -5.95
N MET A 52 24.04 -1.07 -4.72
CA MET A 52 24.78 -0.43 -3.62
C MET A 52 26.14 -1.07 -3.38
N ASP A 53 26.23 -2.40 -3.41
CA ASP A 53 27.50 -3.12 -3.24
C ASP A 53 28.48 -2.88 -4.42
N GLN A 54 28.02 -2.38 -5.58
CA GLN A 54 28.88 -1.93 -6.69
C GLN A 54 29.42 -0.50 -6.51
N ASN A 55 28.74 0.33 -5.71
CA ASN A 55 29.06 1.76 -5.56
C ASN A 55 29.75 2.11 -4.24
N PHE A 56 29.84 1.15 -3.31
CA PHE A 56 30.55 1.30 -2.05
C PHE A 56 31.67 0.26 -1.94
N ILE A 57 32.73 0.58 -1.19
CA ILE A 57 33.69 -0.44 -0.76
C ILE A 57 32.94 -1.38 0.19
N PRO A 58 32.78 -2.67 -0.14
CA PRO A 58 32.16 -3.60 0.78
C PRO A 58 33.06 -3.73 2.01
N ILE A 59 32.62 -3.18 3.14
CA ILE A 59 33.21 -3.54 4.44
C ILE A 59 33.05 -5.06 4.55
N PRO A 60 34.11 -5.84 4.84
CA PRO A 60 34.02 -7.30 4.91
C PRO A 60 32.94 -7.70 5.92
N ARG A 61 31.77 -8.08 5.41
CA ARG A 61 30.61 -8.41 6.23
C ARG A 61 30.70 -9.87 6.61
N LYS A 62 30.91 -10.15 7.89
CA LYS A 62 30.65 -11.47 8.47
C LYS A 62 29.15 -11.74 8.28
N GLU A 63 28.83 -12.64 7.36
CA GLU A 63 27.53 -13.29 7.22
C GLU A 63 26.37 -12.35 6.95
N TYR A 64 26.25 -11.99 5.68
CA TYR A 64 24.96 -11.55 5.20
C TYR A 64 23.99 -12.72 5.17
N GLY A 65 22.97 -12.69 6.03
CA GLY A 65 21.84 -13.62 5.92
C GLY A 65 21.25 -13.58 4.50
N SER A 66 20.78 -14.73 4.03
CA SER A 66 20.23 -14.89 2.66
C SER A 66 19.21 -13.78 2.34
N PHE A 67 19.15 -13.35 1.07
CA PHE A 67 18.17 -12.35 0.62
C PHE A 67 16.73 -12.72 1.07
N TYR A 68 16.40 -14.01 0.95
CA TYR A 68 15.13 -14.57 1.41
C TYR A 68 14.86 -14.26 2.89
N TRP A 69 15.83 -14.54 3.78
CA TRP A 69 15.67 -14.31 5.22
C TRP A 69 15.51 -12.82 5.56
N ARG A 70 16.19 -11.93 4.83
CA ARG A 70 16.04 -10.48 5.05
C ARG A 70 14.65 -9.99 4.68
N VAL A 71 14.14 -10.39 3.52
CA VAL A 71 12.80 -9.97 3.09
C VAL A 71 11.73 -10.60 3.97
N LEU A 72 11.90 -11.87 4.37
CA LEU A 72 11.00 -12.52 5.31
C LEU A 72 10.98 -11.80 6.66
N ASP A 73 12.13 -11.37 7.17
CA ASP A 73 12.19 -10.56 8.40
C ASP A 73 11.46 -9.22 8.22
N ILE A 74 11.68 -8.51 7.10
CA ILE A 74 10.92 -7.29 6.78
C ILE A 74 9.42 -7.56 6.85
N LEU A 75 8.90 -8.55 6.12
CA LEU A 75 7.46 -8.86 6.12
C LEU A 75 6.94 -9.22 7.52
N LYS A 76 7.70 -9.98 8.32
CA LYS A 76 7.34 -10.30 9.70
C LYS A 76 7.27 -9.05 10.58
N GLN A 77 8.26 -8.18 10.50
CA GLN A 77 8.29 -6.94 11.28
C GLN A 77 7.15 -6.00 10.89
N GLN A 78 6.85 -5.87 9.60
CA GLN A 78 5.73 -5.04 9.14
C GLN A 78 4.38 -5.61 9.59
N ARG A 79 4.20 -6.93 9.55
CA ARG A 79 3.03 -7.60 10.09
C ARG A 79 2.85 -7.35 11.59
N ILE A 80 3.93 -7.47 12.38
CA ILE A 80 3.89 -7.20 13.83
C ILE A 80 3.48 -5.76 14.11
N LYS A 81 4.03 -4.79 13.37
CA LYS A 81 3.65 -3.38 13.50
C LYS A 81 2.17 -3.15 13.21
N VAL A 82 1.65 -3.69 12.11
CA VAL A 82 0.26 -3.48 11.70
C VAL A 82 -0.73 -4.23 12.59
N GLU A 83 -0.54 -5.53 12.78
CA GLU A 83 -1.50 -6.37 13.52
C GLU A 83 -1.32 -6.31 15.04
N GLY A 84 -0.08 -6.15 15.52
CA GLY A 84 0.26 -6.17 16.95
C GLY A 84 0.27 -4.79 17.59
N GLU A 85 0.81 -3.78 16.89
CA GLU A 85 1.00 -2.42 17.44
C GLU A 85 -0.04 -1.42 16.90
N GLY A 86 -0.83 -1.79 15.88
CA GLY A 86 -1.78 -0.90 15.22
C GLY A 86 -1.12 0.22 14.42
N ILE A 87 0.17 0.09 14.09
CA ILE A 87 0.95 1.07 13.34
C ILE A 87 0.86 0.77 11.85
N ARG A 88 0.46 1.76 11.05
CA ARG A 88 0.33 1.66 9.59
C ARG A 88 1.69 1.39 8.93
N SER A 89 1.71 0.51 7.93
CA SER A 89 2.91 0.23 7.11
C SER A 89 2.68 0.63 5.66
N VAL A 90 3.02 1.89 5.35
CA VAL A 90 2.75 2.50 4.03
C VAL A 90 3.44 1.75 2.89
N ASP A 91 4.60 1.14 3.14
CA ASP A 91 5.38 0.51 2.08
C ASP A 91 5.00 -0.96 1.82
N TRP A 92 4.53 -1.71 2.82
CA TRP A 92 4.42 -3.18 2.73
C TRP A 92 3.02 -3.73 3.03
N ASP A 93 2.11 -2.91 3.55
CA ASP A 93 0.75 -3.35 3.82
C ASP A 93 -0.12 -3.28 2.56
N PHE A 94 -0.27 -4.42 1.92
CA PHE A 94 -1.22 -4.65 0.82
C PHE A 94 -2.43 -5.47 1.30
N THR A 95 -2.66 -5.53 2.62
CA THR A 95 -3.86 -6.19 3.14
C THR A 95 -5.09 -5.39 2.75
N PHE A 96 -6.19 -6.11 2.56
CA PHE A 96 -7.43 -5.52 2.10
C PHE A 96 -8.58 -6.17 2.86
N GLN A 97 -9.26 -5.37 3.67
CA GLN A 97 -10.35 -5.81 4.52
C GLN A 97 -11.62 -5.04 4.17
N VAL A 98 -12.77 -5.72 4.23
CA VAL A 98 -14.09 -5.10 4.10
C VAL A 98 -14.95 -5.54 5.29
N ILE A 99 -15.65 -4.61 5.92
CA ILE A 99 -16.70 -4.87 6.90
C ILE A 99 -18.03 -4.67 6.19
N LEU A 100 -18.84 -5.73 6.12
CA LEU A 100 -20.16 -5.74 5.51
C LEU A 100 -21.24 -5.57 6.58
N ILE A 101 -22.05 -4.53 6.47
CA ILE A 101 -23.06 -4.14 7.45
C ILE A 101 -24.44 -4.23 6.77
N PRO A 102 -25.29 -5.20 7.15
CA PRO A 102 -26.65 -5.29 6.61
C PRO A 102 -27.46 -4.04 7.00
N HIS A 103 -28.17 -3.44 6.05
CA HIS A 103 -29.08 -2.30 6.29
C HIS A 103 -30.28 -2.41 5.36
N HIS A 104 -31.43 -2.80 5.91
CA HIS A 104 -32.66 -3.10 5.15
C HIS A 104 -32.41 -4.03 3.94
N GLU A 105 -32.76 -3.60 2.73
CA GLU A 105 -32.56 -4.34 1.47
C GLU A 105 -31.18 -4.07 0.85
N HIS A 106 -30.24 -3.52 1.61
CA HIS A 106 -28.91 -3.14 1.15
C HIS A 106 -27.83 -3.71 2.08
N VAL A 107 -26.59 -3.67 1.60
CA VAL A 107 -25.42 -3.90 2.43
C VAL A 107 -24.51 -2.70 2.32
N LEU A 108 -24.31 -2.01 3.45
CA LEU A 108 -23.27 -1.00 3.57
C LEU A 108 -21.91 -1.70 3.76
N ALA A 109 -20.85 -1.07 3.29
CA ALA A 109 -19.51 -1.62 3.41
C ALA A 109 -18.50 -0.54 3.79
N LEU A 110 -17.60 -0.88 4.71
CA LEU A 110 -16.42 -0.09 5.03
C LEU A 110 -15.18 -0.88 4.66
N TYR A 111 -14.30 -0.28 3.86
CA TYR A 111 -13.07 -0.95 3.44
C TYR A 111 -11.83 -0.34 4.09
N TYR A 112 -10.84 -1.17 4.39
CA TYR A 112 -9.59 -0.77 5.01
C TYR A 112 -8.44 -1.35 4.19
N LEU A 113 -7.55 -0.46 3.75
CA LEU A 113 -6.35 -0.77 3.00
C LEU A 113 -5.36 0.38 3.17
N GLU A 114 -4.07 0.07 3.07
CA GLU A 114 -3.00 1.06 3.04
C GLU A 114 -2.58 1.34 1.60
N ASN A 115 -2.12 0.29 0.90
CA ASN A 115 -1.80 0.34 -0.51
C ASN A 115 -2.99 -0.08 -1.38
N ASN A 116 -3.18 0.63 -2.48
CA ASN A 116 -4.30 0.43 -3.39
C ASN A 116 -3.84 0.11 -4.83
N PRO A 117 -3.42 -1.13 -5.15
CA PRO A 117 -3.06 -1.54 -6.52
C PRO A 117 -4.30 -1.72 -7.45
N GLY A 118 -5.40 -1.03 -7.15
CA GLY A 118 -6.68 -1.11 -7.86
C GLY A 118 -7.84 -1.72 -7.05
N PHE A 119 -7.66 -2.04 -5.77
CA PHE A 119 -8.70 -2.64 -4.92
C PHE A 119 -10.00 -1.83 -4.88
N THR A 120 -9.92 -0.50 -4.81
CA THR A 120 -11.13 0.35 -4.79
C THR A 120 -11.90 0.26 -6.10
N GLN A 121 -11.20 0.20 -7.24
CA GLN A 121 -11.83 0.01 -8.54
C GLN A 121 -12.50 -1.36 -8.64
N MET A 122 -11.86 -2.41 -8.10
CA MET A 122 -12.44 -3.76 -8.07
C MET A 122 -13.72 -3.79 -7.25
N LEU A 123 -13.78 -3.10 -6.10
CA LEU A 123 -15.04 -2.96 -5.34
C LEU A 123 -16.14 -2.31 -6.18
N THR A 124 -15.82 -1.22 -6.89
CA THR A 124 -16.78 -0.55 -7.78
C THR A 124 -17.25 -1.49 -8.89
N GLN A 125 -16.35 -2.25 -9.52
CA GLN A 125 -16.69 -3.25 -10.54
C GLN A 125 -17.54 -4.39 -9.98
N ALA A 126 -17.32 -4.77 -8.72
CA ALA A 126 -18.15 -5.72 -7.99
C ALA A 126 -19.51 -5.15 -7.55
N GLY A 127 -19.82 -3.88 -7.88
CA GLY A 127 -21.11 -3.24 -7.62
C GLY A 127 -21.20 -2.48 -6.29
N PHE A 128 -20.10 -2.38 -5.54
CA PHE A 128 -20.03 -1.53 -4.34
C PHE A 128 -19.83 -0.07 -4.77
N ALA A 129 -20.94 0.67 -4.85
CA ALA A 129 -20.93 2.08 -5.22
C ALA A 129 -20.39 2.94 -4.08
N ASP A 130 -19.87 4.13 -4.42
CA ASP A 130 -19.54 5.14 -3.41
C ASP A 130 -20.75 5.48 -2.54
N PHE A 131 -20.56 5.46 -1.23
CA PHE A 131 -21.56 5.83 -0.25
C PHE A 131 -20.91 6.44 0.99
N HIS A 132 -19.86 7.23 0.77
CA HIS A 132 -19.14 7.92 1.83
C HIS A 132 -20.04 8.99 2.46
N TYR A 133 -19.74 9.33 3.72
CA TYR A 133 -20.41 10.40 4.46
C TYR A 133 -19.43 11.11 5.38
N GLN A 134 -19.57 12.43 5.57
CA GLN A 134 -18.78 13.20 6.52
C GLN A 134 -19.61 14.31 7.15
N ASN A 135 -19.36 14.60 8.44
CA ASN A 135 -20.08 15.64 9.17
C ASN A 135 -19.44 17.03 8.92
N ALA A 136 -19.37 17.44 7.65
CA ALA A 136 -18.90 18.76 7.23
C ALA A 136 -20.08 19.73 7.06
N THR A 137 -19.85 21.01 7.29
CA THR A 137 -20.87 22.07 7.20
C THR A 137 -21.43 22.23 5.79
N ASP A 138 -20.58 21.98 4.77
CA ASP A 138 -20.96 21.91 3.37
C ASP A 138 -20.69 20.48 2.88
N GLY A 139 -21.74 19.79 2.40
CA GLY A 139 -21.60 18.51 1.71
C GLY A 139 -20.89 18.68 0.35
N PRO A 140 -20.50 17.59 -0.33
CA PRO A 140 -19.91 17.68 -1.66
C PRO A 140 -20.87 18.35 -2.66
N ASP A 141 -20.37 19.27 -3.50
CA ASP A 141 -21.18 20.01 -4.49
C ASP A 141 -21.89 19.08 -5.50
N ASP A 142 -21.36 17.88 -5.69
CA ASP A 142 -21.84 16.86 -6.62
C ASP A 142 -22.89 15.91 -6.03
N ILE A 143 -23.18 16.01 -4.73
CA ILE A 143 -24.19 15.18 -4.05
C ILE A 143 -25.35 16.07 -3.57
N PRO A 144 -26.59 15.82 -4.03
CA PRO A 144 -27.76 16.54 -3.54
C PRO A 144 -27.91 16.43 -2.01
N PHE A 145 -28.29 17.52 -1.35
CA PHE A 145 -28.49 17.54 0.11
C PHE A 145 -29.39 16.42 0.63
N SER A 146 -30.47 16.09 -0.09
CA SER A 146 -31.38 15.01 0.29
C SER A 146 -30.72 13.63 0.25
N GLU A 147 -29.81 13.40 -0.71
CA GLU A 147 -29.02 12.17 -0.73
C GLU A 147 -27.99 12.15 0.40
N TRP A 148 -27.34 13.29 0.67
CA TRP A 148 -26.37 13.42 1.75
C TRP A 148 -26.98 13.15 3.13
N GLU A 149 -28.17 13.70 3.39
CA GLU A 149 -28.94 13.43 4.60
C GLU A 149 -29.36 11.96 4.71
N ALA A 150 -29.80 11.35 3.59
CA ALA A 150 -30.13 9.92 3.57
C ALA A 150 -28.91 9.03 3.88
N ARG A 151 -27.70 9.41 3.42
CA ARG A 151 -26.45 8.71 3.78
C ARG A 151 -26.16 8.80 5.28
N CYS A 152 -26.34 9.99 5.89
CA CYS A 152 -26.19 10.18 7.33
C CYS A 152 -27.09 9.22 8.12
N ILE A 153 -28.39 9.23 7.80
CA ILE A 153 -29.40 8.41 8.46
C ILE A 153 -29.05 6.93 8.32
N ALA A 154 -28.72 6.47 7.10
CA ALA A 154 -28.38 5.08 6.86
C ALA A 154 -27.17 4.62 7.68
N TRP A 155 -26.12 5.45 7.79
CA TRP A 155 -24.94 5.10 8.58
C TRP A 155 -25.20 5.13 10.09
N ASP A 156 -26.00 6.08 10.58
CA ASP A 156 -26.37 6.16 12.00
C ASP A 156 -27.26 4.97 12.42
N GLU A 157 -28.22 4.57 11.58
CA GLU A 157 -29.07 3.40 11.80
C GLU A 157 -28.28 2.10 11.74
N ALA A 158 -27.39 1.97 10.75
CA ALA A 158 -26.62 0.75 10.53
C ALA A 158 -25.51 0.55 11.57
N MET A 159 -25.01 1.62 12.20
CA MET A 159 -23.94 1.58 13.21
C MET A 159 -24.30 2.39 14.46
N PRO A 160 -25.30 1.97 15.26
CA PRO A 160 -25.80 2.76 16.39
C PRO A 160 -24.75 2.99 17.48
N SER A 161 -23.77 2.09 17.62
CA SER A 161 -22.65 2.27 18.56
C SER A 161 -21.48 3.08 18.00
N GLY A 162 -21.53 3.47 16.72
CA GLY A 162 -20.41 4.08 16.00
C GLY A 162 -19.21 3.15 15.76
N VAL A 163 -19.31 1.87 16.10
CA VAL A 163 -18.22 0.88 15.99
C VAL A 163 -18.57 -0.14 14.91
N PRO A 164 -17.94 -0.10 13.72
CA PRO A 164 -18.26 -0.99 12.60
C PRO A 164 -18.22 -2.48 12.95
N ALA A 165 -17.26 -2.89 13.79
CA ALA A 165 -17.10 -4.27 14.20
C ALA A 165 -18.27 -4.82 15.04
N HIS A 166 -19.12 -3.96 15.61
CA HIS A 166 -20.32 -4.39 16.35
C HIS A 166 -21.53 -4.63 15.45
N ALA A 167 -21.52 -4.07 14.24
CA ALA A 167 -22.68 -4.06 13.34
C ALA A 167 -22.50 -4.90 12.07
N GLY A 168 -21.27 -5.33 11.77
CA GLY A 168 -20.95 -5.95 10.49
C GLY A 168 -20.08 -7.21 10.57
N LEU A 169 -20.08 -7.93 9.46
CA LEU A 169 -19.21 -9.07 9.20
C LEU A 169 -17.89 -8.59 8.59
N LYS A 170 -16.78 -8.85 9.28
CA LYS A 170 -15.43 -8.62 8.74
C LYS A 170 -15.04 -9.73 7.76
N TYR A 171 -14.61 -9.34 6.56
CA TYR A 171 -13.99 -10.22 5.57
C TYR A 171 -12.62 -9.70 5.15
N GLN A 172 -11.61 -10.58 5.18
CA GLN A 172 -10.26 -10.25 4.70
C GLN A 172 -10.12 -10.72 3.26
N VAL A 173 -10.17 -9.78 2.32
CA VAL A 173 -10.01 -10.02 0.88
C VAL A 173 -8.56 -10.30 0.53
N VAL A 174 -7.59 -9.67 1.20
CA VAL A 174 -6.15 -9.97 1.10
C VAL A 174 -5.54 -9.96 2.49
N THR A 175 -4.73 -10.96 2.81
CA THR A 175 -4.08 -11.15 4.11
C THR A 175 -2.55 -11.07 4.01
N TRP A 176 -1.89 -10.92 5.16
CA TRP A 176 -0.42 -11.03 5.25
C TRP A 176 0.11 -12.39 4.78
N THR A 177 -0.67 -13.46 4.94
CA THR A 177 -0.29 -14.79 4.41
C THR A 177 -0.27 -14.76 2.88
N ASP A 178 -1.29 -14.17 2.24
CA ASP A 178 -1.35 -14.04 0.77
C ASP A 178 -0.15 -13.27 0.22
N ILE A 179 0.21 -12.17 0.90
CA ILE A 179 1.38 -11.32 0.60
C ILE A 179 2.67 -12.10 0.79
N GLY A 180 2.82 -12.82 1.90
CA GLY A 180 4.02 -13.58 2.24
C GLY A 180 4.35 -14.70 1.24
N LEU A 181 3.32 -15.28 0.61
CA LEU A 181 3.50 -16.30 -0.44
C LEU A 181 4.23 -15.76 -1.68
N THR A 182 4.25 -14.44 -1.91
CA THR A 182 5.01 -13.82 -3.01
C THR A 182 6.48 -14.20 -2.99
N LEU A 183 7.07 -14.38 -1.80
CA LEU A 183 8.47 -14.80 -1.62
C LEU A 183 8.81 -16.14 -2.30
N GLN A 184 7.81 -16.98 -2.49
CA GLN A 184 7.96 -18.30 -3.11
C GLN A 184 7.81 -18.24 -4.64
N ASN A 185 7.32 -17.12 -5.18
CA ASN A 185 7.12 -16.92 -6.61
C ASN A 185 8.35 -16.23 -7.24
N ARG A 186 9.41 -17.02 -7.46
CA ARG A 186 10.68 -16.53 -8.03
C ARG A 186 10.49 -15.87 -9.38
N ASP A 187 9.72 -16.48 -10.27
CA ASP A 187 9.57 -16.02 -11.65
C ASP A 187 8.86 -14.67 -11.71
N LEU A 188 7.82 -14.48 -10.88
CA LEU A 188 7.16 -13.18 -10.75
C LEU A 188 8.14 -12.11 -10.28
N ILE A 189 8.90 -12.35 -9.21
CA ILE A 189 9.88 -11.39 -8.68
C ILE A 189 10.90 -11.01 -9.76
N LEU A 190 11.47 -11.98 -10.45
CA LEU A 190 12.47 -11.72 -11.50
C LEU A 190 11.88 -10.99 -12.72
N SER A 191 10.63 -11.30 -13.08
CA SER A 191 9.94 -10.60 -14.17
C SER A 191 9.62 -9.13 -13.85
N THR A 192 9.63 -8.74 -12.57
CA THR A 192 9.38 -7.37 -12.10
C THR A 192 10.66 -6.55 -11.87
N ARG A 193 11.72 -6.84 -12.62
CA ARG A 193 12.97 -6.07 -12.58
C ARG A 193 12.68 -4.58 -12.83
N PRO A 194 13.17 -3.66 -11.96
CA PRO A 194 13.05 -2.23 -12.22
C PRO A 194 13.94 -1.79 -13.39
N GLU A 195 13.49 -0.77 -14.12
CA GLU A 195 14.26 -0.14 -15.19
C GLU A 195 15.58 0.46 -14.68
N ASP A 196 16.60 0.46 -15.54
CA ASP A 196 17.95 0.88 -15.16
C ASP A 196 18.01 2.35 -14.71
N ASP A 197 17.24 3.24 -15.32
CA ASP A 197 17.16 4.65 -14.90
C ASP A 197 16.59 4.78 -13.48
N ALA A 198 15.54 4.02 -13.15
CA ALA A 198 14.96 4.00 -11.82
C ALA A 198 15.94 3.44 -10.78
N ARG A 199 16.69 2.39 -11.14
CA ARG A 199 17.76 1.82 -10.30
C ARG A 199 18.85 2.83 -10.01
N ARG A 200 19.37 3.51 -11.05
CA ARG A 200 20.42 4.54 -10.94
C ARG A 200 19.98 5.68 -10.03
N ILE A 201 18.79 6.22 -10.24
CA ILE A 201 18.25 7.32 -9.43
C ILE A 201 18.13 6.90 -7.97
N ARG A 202 17.62 5.69 -7.69
CA ARG A 202 17.46 5.22 -6.32
C ARG A 202 18.79 5.10 -5.56
N VAL A 203 19.83 4.58 -6.21
CA VAL A 203 21.18 4.50 -5.63
C VAL A 203 21.78 5.90 -5.48
N ALA A 204 21.61 6.77 -6.48
CA ALA A 204 22.10 8.14 -6.44
C ALA A 204 21.54 8.93 -5.25
N TYR A 205 20.23 8.78 -4.94
CA TYR A 205 19.62 9.36 -3.73
C TYR A 205 20.29 8.90 -2.44
N ASN A 206 20.65 7.61 -2.34
CA ASN A 206 21.33 7.13 -1.14
C ASN A 206 22.79 7.60 -1.08
N LEU A 207 23.45 7.75 -2.23
CA LEU A 207 24.85 8.18 -2.31
C LEU A 207 25.06 9.66 -1.96
N ILE A 208 24.00 10.45 -1.93
CA ILE A 208 24.04 11.85 -1.50
C ILE A 208 23.71 12.01 -0.02
N ASP A 209 23.53 10.94 0.75
CA ASP A 209 23.26 11.02 2.20
C ASP A 209 24.56 10.79 3.01
N PRO A 210 25.00 11.74 3.87
CA PRO A 210 24.38 13.04 4.15
C PRO A 210 24.57 14.05 3.02
N MET A 211 23.52 14.84 2.76
CA MET A 211 23.53 15.86 1.70
C MET A 211 24.64 16.88 1.95
N PRO A 212 25.47 17.21 0.95
CA PRO A 212 26.47 18.25 1.07
C PRO A 212 25.83 19.56 1.54
N GLN A 213 26.28 20.07 2.68
CA GLN A 213 25.79 21.33 3.22
C GLN A 213 26.52 22.49 2.53
N THR A 214 25.78 23.40 1.91
CA THR A 214 26.33 24.67 1.41
C THR A 214 25.98 25.79 2.39
N PRO A 215 26.67 26.94 2.35
CA PRO A 215 26.25 28.10 3.12
C PRO A 215 24.79 28.49 2.86
N GLU A 216 24.31 28.36 1.61
CA GLU A 216 22.90 28.63 1.27
C GLU A 216 21.94 27.59 1.85
N SER A 217 22.37 26.33 2.03
CA SER A 217 21.48 25.25 2.51
C SER A 217 21.04 25.44 3.96
N ARG A 218 21.71 26.30 4.73
CA ARG A 218 21.35 26.62 6.13
C ARG A 218 20.08 27.45 6.24
N ASP A 219 19.78 28.25 5.22
CA ASP A 219 18.63 29.15 5.19
C ASP A 219 17.46 28.59 4.36
N MET A 220 17.64 27.40 3.75
CA MET A 220 16.64 26.75 2.90
C MET A 220 15.59 26.01 3.71
N GLY A 221 14.33 26.13 3.29
CA GLY A 221 13.23 25.32 3.80
C GLY A 221 13.31 23.86 3.33
N ILE A 222 12.63 22.95 4.04
CA ILE A 222 12.65 21.50 3.77
C ILE A 222 12.32 21.17 2.29
N PHE A 223 11.35 21.85 1.69
CA PHE A 223 11.00 21.65 0.28
C PHE A 223 12.11 22.06 -0.69
N GLN A 224 12.84 23.12 -0.38
CA GLN A 224 13.95 23.59 -1.20
C GLN A 224 15.13 22.62 -1.08
N LEU A 225 15.42 22.13 0.13
CA LEU A 225 16.42 21.10 0.36
C LEU A 225 16.08 19.80 -0.38
N ALA A 226 14.81 19.38 -0.38
CA ALA A 226 14.37 18.20 -1.12
C ALA A 226 14.59 18.35 -2.63
N LYS A 227 14.23 19.49 -3.21
CA LYS A 227 14.46 19.79 -4.64
C LYS A 227 15.95 19.83 -5.00
N GLN A 228 16.78 20.37 -4.11
CA GLN A 228 18.23 20.37 -4.28
C GLN A 228 18.77 18.93 -4.26
N GLY A 229 18.34 18.12 -3.29
CA GLY A 229 18.69 16.70 -3.22
C GLY A 229 18.30 15.94 -4.49
N GLU A 230 17.10 16.18 -5.02
CA GLU A 230 16.66 15.61 -6.30
C GLU A 230 17.57 16.01 -7.46
N ALA A 231 17.92 17.29 -7.60
CA ALA A 231 18.80 17.75 -8.67
C ALA A 231 20.21 17.13 -8.57
N ILE A 232 20.77 17.00 -7.36
CA ILE A 232 22.07 16.37 -7.14
C ILE A 232 22.00 14.87 -7.46
N ALA A 233 20.95 14.18 -7.02
CA ALA A 233 20.75 12.76 -7.33
C ALA A 233 20.63 12.52 -8.85
N GLN A 234 19.86 13.36 -9.55
CA GLN A 234 19.74 13.30 -11.01
C GLN A 234 21.09 13.50 -11.71
N ALA A 235 21.89 14.47 -11.27
CA ALA A 235 23.24 14.69 -11.83
C ALA A 235 24.20 13.52 -11.55
N ARG A 236 24.00 12.79 -10.45
CA ARG A 236 24.83 11.64 -10.06
C ARG A 236 24.43 10.33 -10.74
N ALA A 237 23.16 10.15 -11.11
CA ALA A 237 22.64 8.90 -11.66
C ALA A 237 23.43 8.30 -12.86
N PRO A 238 23.96 9.09 -13.81
CA PRO A 238 24.80 8.56 -14.89
C PRO A 238 26.10 7.91 -14.42
N HIS A 239 26.58 8.26 -13.22
CA HIS A 239 27.82 7.76 -12.64
C HIS A 239 27.63 6.57 -11.68
N VAL A 240 26.39 6.10 -11.52
CA VAL A 240 26.09 4.92 -10.71
C VAL A 240 26.45 3.64 -11.46
N PHE A 241 27.10 2.69 -10.79
CA PHE A 241 27.33 1.35 -11.33
C PHE A 241 26.14 0.44 -11.00
N LEU A 242 25.64 -0.30 -11.98
CA LEU A 242 24.55 -1.26 -11.78
C LEU A 242 25.12 -2.67 -11.74
N ALA A 243 24.62 -3.50 -10.83
CA ALA A 243 24.91 -4.92 -10.79
C ALA A 243 24.26 -5.62 -12.00
N THR A 244 24.96 -6.62 -12.54
CA THR A 244 24.43 -7.47 -13.61
C THR A 244 23.44 -8.49 -13.06
N ASP A 245 22.57 -9.03 -13.91
CA ASP A 245 21.62 -10.07 -13.49
C ASP A 245 22.32 -11.33 -12.96
N GLU A 246 23.51 -11.67 -13.47
CA GLU A 246 24.31 -12.78 -12.95
C GLU A 246 24.75 -12.52 -11.51
N THR A 247 25.25 -11.31 -11.23
CA THR A 247 25.65 -10.89 -9.89
C THR A 247 24.46 -10.86 -8.93
N VAL A 248 23.31 -10.38 -9.41
CA VAL A 248 22.07 -10.27 -8.62
C VAL A 248 21.47 -11.65 -8.32
N ASN A 249 21.54 -12.60 -9.26
CA ASN A 249 20.93 -13.92 -9.15
C ASN A 249 21.84 -14.98 -8.50
N GLY A 250 23.15 -14.75 -8.47
CA GLY A 250 24.13 -15.60 -7.78
C GLY A 250 24.25 -15.36 -6.28
N GLN A 251 23.54 -14.36 -5.74
CA GLN A 251 23.42 -14.01 -4.31
C GLN A 251 22.03 -14.36 -3.74
#